data_AF-A0A3N5YRG5-F1
#
_entry.id   AF-A0A3N5YRG5-F1
#
_cell.length_a   1.000
_cell.length_b   1.000
_cell.length_c   1.000
_cell.angle_alpha   90.00
_cell.angle_beta   90.00
_cell.angle_gamma   90.00
#
_symmetry.space_group_name_H-M   'P 1'
#
loop_
_entity.id
_entity.type
_entity.pdbx_description
1 polymer ?
#
loop_
_entity_poly.entity_id
_entity_poly.type
_entity_poly.pdbx_seq_one_letter_code
_entity_poly.pdbx_strand_id
1 'polypeptide(L)' 'VQFQDLGENWCCPVCGAGKRMFKPLAGPGSVKDDPSV' A
#
# COMPACT_ATOMS: atom_id res chain seq x y z
N VAL A 1 -1.25 14.26 -1.50
CA VAL A 1 -0.50 13.60 -0.40
C VAL A 1 0.00 12.29 -0.96
N GLN A 2 1.29 11.98 -0.83
CA GLN A 2 1.76 10.66 -1.24
C GLN A 2 1.28 9.62 -0.23
N PHE A 3 1.15 8.37 -0.63
CA PHE A 3 0.78 7.29 0.31
C PHE A 3 1.75 7.21 1.51
N GLN A 4 3.02 7.57 1.28
CA GLN A 4 4.05 7.58 2.32
C GLN A 4 3.80 8.66 3.39
N ASP A 5 3.16 9.77 3.04
CA ASP A 5 2.88 10.90 3.94
C ASP A 5 1.68 10.64 4.88
N LEU A 6 0.92 9.57 4.66
CA LEU A 6 -0.24 9.25 5.49
C LEU A 6 0.20 8.86 6.90
N GLY A 7 -0.54 9.28 7.93
CA GLY A 7 -0.28 8.87 9.31
C GLY A 7 -0.45 7.36 9.54
N GLU A 8 0.11 6.84 10.62
CA GLU A 8 0.00 5.42 10.98
C GLU A 8 -1.44 4.97 11.27
N ASN A 9 -2.29 5.91 11.71
CA ASN A 9 -3.71 5.71 11.98
C ASN A 9 -4.61 5.90 10.75
N TRP A 10 -4.05 6.07 9.55
CA TRP A 10 -4.84 6.15 8.34
C TRP A 10 -5.50 4.79 8.02
N CYS A 11 -6.79 4.85 7.66
CA CYS A 11 -7.56 3.71 7.17
C CYS A 11 -8.18 4.04 5.80
N CYS A 12 -8.23 3.05 4.93
CA CYS A 12 -8.85 3.16 3.62
C CYS A 12 -10.33 3.52 3.74
N PRO A 13 -10.82 4.62 3.13
CA PRO A 13 -12.21 5.05 3.26
C PRO A 13 -13.21 4.10 2.56
N VAL A 14 -12.72 3.18 1.74
CA VAL A 14 -13.56 2.21 1.01
C VAL A 14 -13.79 0.93 1.81
N CYS A 15 -12.77 0.44 2.50
CA CYS A 15 -12.81 -0.90 3.14
C CYS A 15 -12.33 -0.93 4.60
N GLY A 16 -11.78 0.16 5.13
CA GLY A 16 -11.27 0.24 6.50
C GLY A 16 -9.89 -0.39 6.73
N ALA A 17 -9.22 -0.92 5.69
CA ALA A 17 -7.88 -1.49 5.83
C ALA A 17 -6.85 -0.41 6.22
N GLY A 18 -5.95 -0.75 7.16
CA GLY A 18 -4.89 0.16 7.60
C GLY A 18 -3.77 0.34 6.58
N LYS A 19 -2.95 1.39 6.74
CA LYS A 19 -1.82 1.72 5.85
C LYS A 19 -0.88 0.53 5.55
N ARG A 20 -0.65 -0.33 6.55
CA ARG A 20 0.25 -1.49 6.46
C ARG A 20 -0.23 -2.61 5.52
N MET A 21 -1.51 -2.61 5.13
CA MET A 21 -2.09 -3.66 4.26
C MET A 21 -1.83 -3.42 2.77
N PHE A 22 -1.25 -2.27 2.41
CA PHE A 22 -1.04 -1.89 1.02
C PHE A 22 0.44 -2.03 0.63
N LYS A 23 0.70 -2.49 -0.59
CA LYS A 23 2.02 -2.55 -1.21
C LYS A 23 2.04 -1.63 -2.44
N PRO A 24 3.23 -1.14 -2.88
CA PRO A 24 3.35 -0.40 -4.13
C PRO A 24 2.82 -1.20 -5.32
N LEU A 25 2.26 -0.49 -6.31
CA LEU A 25 1.75 -1.10 -7.55
C LEU A 25 2.82 -1.27 -8.63
N ALA A 26 4.00 -0.68 -8.46
CA ALA A 26 5.14 -0.77 -9.37
C ALA A 26 6.46 -0.55 -8.61
N GLY A 27 7.56 -1.04 -9.17
CA GLY A 27 8.91 -0.97 -8.60
C GLY A 27 9.30 -2.22 -7.79
N PRO A 28 10.54 -2.25 -7.26
CA PRO A 28 11.07 -3.38 -6.51
C PRO A 28 10.18 -3.75 -5.33
N GLY A 29 9.72 -5.01 -5.27
CA GLY A 29 8.81 -5.49 -4.21
C GLY A 29 7.34 -5.07 -4.37
N SER A 30 6.95 -4.58 -5.55
CA SER A 30 5.55 -4.40 -5.94
C SER A 30 4.92 -5.69 -6.44
N VAL A 31 3.58 -5.75 -6.43
CA VAL A 31 2.83 -6.90 -6.99
C VAL A 31 3.11 -7.18 -8.47
N LYS A 32 3.60 -6.19 -9.23
CA LYS A 32 3.92 -6.38 -10.66
C LYS A 32 5.35 -6.89 -10.90
N ASP A 33 6.20 -6.76 -9.90
CA ASP A 33 7.63 -7.08 -9.96
C ASP A 33 7.94 -8.43 -9.28
N ASP A 34 7.04 -8.90 -8.41
CA ASP A 34 7.20 -10.16 -7.70
C ASP A 34 6.81 -11.36 -8.62
N PRO A 35 7.73 -12.29 -8.91
CA PRO A 35 7.47 -13.43 -9.79
C PRO A 35 6.75 -14.60 -9.10
N SER A 36 6.44 -14.48 -7.80
CA SER A 36 5.80 -15.52 -6.99
C SER A 36 4.31 -15.28 -6.74
N VAL A 37 3.80 -14.11 -7.13
CA VAL A 37 2.37 -13.73 -7.13
C VAL A 37 1.74 -13.81 -8.50
#